data_AF-A0A7X6WSH3-F1
#
_entry.id   AF-A0A7X6WSH3-F1
#
_cell.length_a   1.000
_cell.length_b   1.000
_cell.length_c   1.000
_cell.angle_alpha   90.00
_cell.angle_beta   90.00
_cell.angle_gamma   90.00
#
_symmetry.space_group_name_H-M   'P 1'
#
loop_
_entity.id
_entity.type
_entity.pdbx_description
1 polymer ?
#
loop_
_entity_poly.entity_id
_entity_poly.type
_entity_poly.pdbx_seq_one_letter_code
_entity_poly.pdbx_strand_id
1 'polypeptide(L)' 'RTKKPAGRRDLVEKQKTDPILGPFAYGNLIAKTWYKKNSNLIETVWASVVEDINRGNITPDQGFSQAVYRINQINGN' A
#
# COMPACT_ATOMS: atom_id res chain seq x y z
N ARG A 1 -20.58 -12.96 1.44
CA ARG A 1 -19.46 -13.26 0.51
C ARG A 1 -18.70 -11.96 0.23
N THR A 2 -17.43 -11.89 0.58
CA THR A 2 -16.58 -10.70 0.40
C THR A 2 -16.20 -10.58 -1.07
N LYS A 3 -16.58 -9.49 -1.75
CA LYS A 3 -16.22 -9.18 -3.15
C LYS A 3 -14.74 -8.78 -3.28
N LYS A 4 -13.83 -9.59 -2.72
CA LYS A 4 -12.39 -9.35 -2.81
C LYS A 4 -11.84 -10.06 -4.05
N PRO A 5 -11.00 -9.43 -4.86
CA PRO A 5 -10.38 -10.11 -5.99
C PRO A 5 -9.54 -11.28 -5.47
N ALA A 6 -9.58 -12.41 -6.17
CA ALA A 6 -8.87 -13.61 -5.77
C ALA A 6 -7.35 -13.43 -5.98
N GLY A 7 -6.52 -14.02 -5.12
CA GLY A 7 -5.06 -14.01 -5.27
C GLY A 7 -4.52 -15.16 -6.15
N ARG A 8 -5.38 -16.10 -6.54
CA ARG A 8 -5.00 -17.29 -7.31
C ARG A 8 -5.07 -16.98 -8.81
N ARG A 9 -3.98 -17.24 -9.55
CA ARG A 9 -3.81 -16.83 -10.96
C ARG A 9 -4.94 -17.29 -11.88
N ASP A 10 -5.43 -18.52 -11.70
CA ASP A 10 -6.56 -19.12 -12.42
C ASP A 10 -7.90 -18.38 -12.19
N LEU A 11 -8.11 -17.87 -10.98
CA LEU A 11 -9.31 -17.09 -10.62
C LEU A 11 -9.19 -15.64 -11.06
N VAL A 12 -7.97 -15.08 -11.08
CA VAL A 12 -7.69 -13.73 -11.60
C VAL A 12 -8.03 -13.65 -13.09
N GLU A 13 -7.65 -14.63 -13.91
CA GLU A 13 -7.99 -14.64 -15.35
C GLU A 13 -9.51 -14.60 -15.59
N LYS A 14 -10.30 -15.30 -14.77
CA LYS A 14 -11.78 -15.27 -14.84
C LYS A 14 -12.38 -13.96 -14.32
N GLN A 15 -11.66 -13.24 -13.47
CA GLN A 15 -12.09 -11.95 -12.90
C GLN A 15 -11.68 -10.75 -13.77
N LYS A 16 -10.75 -10.91 -14.72
CA LYS A 16 -10.38 -9.85 -15.68
C LYS A 16 -11.53 -9.43 -16.58
N THR A 17 -12.43 -10.36 -16.91
CA THR A 17 -13.61 -10.10 -17.73
C THR A 17 -14.77 -9.49 -16.93
N ASP A 18 -14.66 -9.39 -15.61
CA ASP A 18 -15.64 -8.74 -14.76
C ASP A 18 -15.41 -7.21 -14.81
N PRO A 19 -16.41 -6.40 -15.22
CA PRO A 19 -16.23 -4.95 -15.35
C PRO A 19 -16.01 -4.22 -14.01
N ILE A 20 -16.32 -4.85 -12.88
CA ILE A 20 -16.16 -4.30 -11.53
C ILE A 20 -14.84 -4.76 -10.92
N LEU A 21 -14.51 -6.05 -11.04
CA LEU A 21 -13.32 -6.64 -10.41
C LEU A 21 -12.07 -6.61 -11.30
N GLY A 22 -12.24 -6.54 -12.62
CA GLY A 22 -11.15 -6.58 -13.60
C GLY A 22 -10.04 -5.55 -13.36
N PRO A 23 -10.34 -4.27 -13.08
CA PRO A 23 -9.33 -3.28 -12.76
C PRO A 23 -8.49 -3.60 -11.51
N PHE A 24 -9.09 -4.27 -10.52
CA PHE A 24 -8.43 -4.61 -9.25
C PHE A 24 -7.75 -6.00 -9.28
N ALA A 25 -8.20 -6.90 -10.15
CA ALA A 25 -7.69 -8.25 -10.28
C ALA A 25 -6.21 -8.27 -10.74
N TYR A 26 -5.82 -7.31 -11.60
CA TYR A 26 -4.42 -7.15 -12.00
C TYR A 26 -3.53 -6.68 -10.83
N GLY A 27 -4.06 -5.78 -9.99
CA GLY A 27 -3.34 -5.25 -8.82
C GLY A 27 -2.88 -6.36 -7.85
N ASN A 28 -3.67 -7.41 -7.68
CA ASN A 28 -3.31 -8.57 -6.86
C ASN A 28 -2.07 -9.32 -7.37
N LEU A 29 -1.80 -9.32 -8.68
CA LEU A 29 -0.67 -10.05 -9.26
C LEU A 29 0.67 -9.32 -9.08
N ILE A 30 0.63 -8.00 -8.92
CA ILE A 30 1.82 -7.15 -8.78
C ILE A 30 2.04 -6.65 -7.35
N ALA A 31 1.02 -6.78 -6.49
CA ALA A 31 1.11 -6.37 -5.10
C ALA A 31 2.20 -7.17 -4.36
N LYS A 32 3.11 -6.45 -3.73
CA LYS A 32 4.11 -7.03 -2.83
C LYS A 32 3.63 -6.94 -1.39
N THR A 33 3.79 -8.01 -0.63
CA THR A 33 3.57 -8.01 0.81
C THR A 33 4.91 -7.96 1.52
N TRP A 34 4.92 -7.35 2.71
CA TRP A 34 6.09 -7.30 3.57
C TRP A 34 5.62 -7.26 5.03
N TYR A 35 6.49 -7.66 5.94
CA TYR A 35 6.18 -7.68 7.35
C TYR A 35 6.07 -6.26 7.90
N LYS A 36 5.01 -6.01 8.69
CA LYS A 36 4.74 -4.74 9.35
C LYS A 36 4.41 -5.02 10.82
N LYS A 37 5.23 -4.54 11.76
CA LYS A 37 5.00 -4.76 13.21
C LYS A 37 3.68 -4.15 13.67
N ASN A 38 3.39 -2.93 13.23
CA ASN A 38 2.10 -2.27 13.41
C ASN A 38 1.67 -1.65 12.07
N SER A 39 0.79 -2.35 11.34
CA SER A 39 0.39 -1.93 9.99
C SER A 39 -0.32 -0.58 9.99
N ASN A 40 -1.19 -0.33 10.98
CA ASN A 40 -1.96 0.91 11.05
C ASN A 40 -1.04 2.11 11.26
N LEU A 41 -0.07 2.03 12.18
CA LEU A 41 0.86 3.13 12.42
C LEU A 41 1.75 3.40 11.20
N ILE A 42 2.26 2.35 10.55
CA ILE A 42 3.08 2.48 9.34
C ILE A 42 2.28 3.13 8.21
N GLU A 43 1.01 2.77 8.03
CA GLU A 43 0.12 3.37 7.02
C GLU A 43 -0.17 4.85 7.32
N THR A 44 -0.40 5.22 8.58
CA THR A 44 -0.57 6.61 9.00
C THR A 44 0.68 7.46 8.72
N VAL A 45 1.88 6.91 8.95
CA VAL A 45 3.15 7.60 8.63
C VAL A 45 3.23 7.93 7.14
N TRP A 46 2.95 6.97 6.27
CA TRP A 46 2.97 7.20 4.83
C TRP A 46 1.88 8.17 4.36
N ALA A 47 0.67 8.09 4.94
CA ALA A 47 -0.41 9.03 4.64
C ALA A 47 -0.01 10.48 4.95
N SER A 48 0.58 10.73 6.13
CA SER A 48 1.08 12.05 6.52
C SER A 48 2.16 12.56 5.56
N VAL A 49 3.09 11.71 5.15
CA VAL A 49 4.16 12.11 4.21
C VAL A 49 3.58 12.49 2.84
N VAL A 50 2.62 11.72 2.33
CA VAL A 50 1.94 12.05 1.07
C VAL A 50 1.19 13.38 1.17
N GLU A 51 0.50 13.63 2.28
CA GLU A 51 -0.17 14.91 2.52
C GLU A 51 0.81 16.09 2.53
N ASP A 52 1.94 15.95 3.22
CA ASP A 52 2.96 17.00 3.31
C ASP A 52 3.64 17.28 1.97
N ILE A 53 3.91 16.24 1.17
CA ILE A 53 4.43 16.41 -0.20
C ILE A 53 3.39 17.13 -1.08
N ASN A 54 2.12 16.70 -1.04
CA ASN A 54 1.06 17.29 -1.86
C ASN A 54 0.79 18.77 -1.48
N ARG A 55 1.00 19.13 -0.22
CA ARG A 55 0.90 20.52 0.26
C ARG A 55 2.14 21.37 -0.05
N GLY A 56 3.22 20.76 -0.54
CA GLY A 56 4.49 21.43 -0.79
C GLY A 56 5.28 21.76 0.49
N ASN A 57 4.93 21.13 1.62
CA ASN A 57 5.62 21.34 2.90
C ASN A 57 7.03 20.73 2.89
N ILE A 58 7.19 19.60 2.20
CA ILE A 58 8.44 18.84 2.10
C ILE A 58 8.63 18.30 0.68
N THR A 59 9.87 18.05 0.28
CA THR A 59 10.17 17.34 -0.97
C THR A 59 9.94 15.82 -0.82
N PRO A 60 9.79 15.07 -1.92
CA PRO A 60 9.71 13.61 -1.87
C PRO A 60 10.89 12.97 -1.13
N ASP A 61 12.13 13.43 -1.37
CA ASP A 61 13.32 12.89 -0.72
C ASP A 61 13.31 13.10 0.81
N GLN A 62 12.85 14.28 1.25
CA GLN A 62 12.65 14.58 2.66
C GLN A 62 11.55 13.69 3.26
N GLY A 63 10.44 13.52 2.54
CA GLY A 63 9.34 12.65 2.94
C GLY A 63 9.77 11.20 3.13
N PHE A 64 10.54 10.64 2.19
CA PHE A 64 11.10 9.29 2.31
C PHE A 64 12.03 9.15 3.53
N SER A 65 12.94 10.10 3.72
CA SER A 65 13.87 10.08 4.85
C SER A 65 13.13 10.12 6.19
N GLN A 66 12.09 10.97 6.29
CA GLN A 66 11.25 11.07 7.48
C GLN A 66 10.43 9.80 7.74
N ALA A 67 9.85 9.21 6.69
CA ALA A 67 9.09 7.97 6.80
C ALA A 67 9.97 6.82 7.32
N VAL A 68 11.16 6.64 6.74
CA VAL A 68 12.12 5.60 7.14
C VAL A 68 12.51 5.77 8.61
N TYR A 69 12.83 7.00 9.03
CA TYR A 69 13.16 7.29 10.42
C TYR A 69 12.02 6.89 11.38
N ARG A 70 10.78 7.32 11.09
CA ARG A 70 9.60 7.02 11.92
C ARG A 70 9.27 5.52 11.96
N ILE A 71 9.37 4.84 10.82
CA ILE A 71 9.10 3.39 10.71
C ILE A 71 10.16 2.59 11.49
N ASN A 72 11.43 3.00 11.45
CA ASN A 72 12.47 2.35 12.24
C ASN A 72 12.21 2.46 13.75
N GLN A 73 11.67 3.58 14.23
CA GLN A 73 11.26 3.72 15.62
C GLN A 73 10.09 2.80 15.99
N ILE A 74 9.12 2.61 15.08
CA ILE A 74 8.00 1.68 15.28
C ILE A 74 8.51 0.23 15.34
N ASN A 75 9.50 -0.13 14.53
CA ASN A 75 10.04 -1.49 14.48
C ASN A 75 11.01 -1.79 15.63
N GLY A 76 11.83 -0.81 16.04
CA GLY A 76 12.88 -0.94 17.06
C GLY A 76 12.39 -0.94 18.51
N ASN A 77 11.14 -0.55 18.77
CA ASN A 77 10.48 -0.67 20.08
C ASN A 77 9.59 -1.89 20.12
#